data_AF-A0AAV7BIY3-F1
#
_entry.id   AF-A0AAV7BIY3-F1
#
_cell.length_a   1.000
_cell.length_b   1.000
_cell.length_c   1.000
_cell.angle_alpha   90.00
_cell.angle_beta   90.00
_cell.angle_gamma   90.00
#
_symmetry.space_group_name_H-M   'P 1'
#
loop_
_entity.id
_entity.type
_entity.pdbx_description
1 polymer ?
#
loop_
_entity_poly.entity_id
_entity_poly.type
_entity_poly.pdbx_seq_one_letter_code
_entity_poly.pdbx_strand_id
1 'polypeptide(L)'
;MPLGKEVKVMQCWRCKQYGHRTGDRECPYFIKGNQKIEQFRVAHEDPMYGLLKEKANEEKQMRIQQLKKLLEDSTSEDSSDSSNDSREKSKKKKKKKDKKKKKKKRKSSHRNSDSD
;
A
#
# COMPACT_ATOMS: atom_id res chain seq x y z
N MET A 1 -16.12 -50.31 -28.70
CA MET A 1 -15.55 -49.14 -28.00
C MET A 1 -16.69 -48.17 -27.71
N PRO A 2 -16.94 -47.75 -26.46
CA PRO A 2 -18.05 -46.87 -26.16
C PRO A 2 -17.66 -45.44 -26.57
N LEU A 3 -17.99 -45.08 -27.81
CA LEU A 3 -17.77 -43.76 -28.39
C LEU A 3 -18.84 -42.80 -27.83
N GLY A 4 -18.45 -41.87 -26.95
CA GLY A 4 -19.28 -40.72 -26.57
C GLY A 4 -19.64 -40.56 -25.09
N LYS A 5 -19.20 -41.44 -24.18
CA LYS A 5 -19.30 -41.18 -22.73
C LYS A 5 -17.96 -40.67 -22.21
N GLU A 6 -17.94 -39.43 -21.69
CA GLU A 6 -16.80 -38.92 -20.93
C GLU A 6 -16.55 -39.83 -19.73
N VAL A 7 -15.41 -40.51 -19.74
CA VAL A 7 -14.96 -41.30 -18.60
C VAL A 7 -14.43 -40.32 -17.56
N LYS A 8 -15.29 -39.89 -16.64
CA LYS A 8 -14.82 -39.13 -15.49
C LYS A 8 -14.06 -40.08 -14.58
N VAL A 9 -12.74 -40.01 -14.70
CA VAL A 9 -11.76 -41.02 -14.25
C VAL A 9 -11.80 -41.30 -12.75
N MET A 10 -12.22 -40.33 -11.94
CA MET A 10 -12.32 -40.48 -10.48
C MET A 10 -13.53 -39.76 -9.90
N GLN A 11 -14.15 -40.40 -8.91
CA GLN A 11 -15.19 -39.83 -8.05
C GLN A 11 -14.57 -39.28 -6.77
N CYS A 12 -14.87 -38.02 -6.44
CA CYS A 12 -14.48 -37.43 -5.17
C CYS A 12 -15.33 -38.02 -4.03
N TRP A 13 -14.72 -38.55 -2.98
CA TRP A 13 -15.46 -39.08 -1.82
C TRP A 13 -16.21 -38.01 -1.04
N ARG A 14 -15.73 -36.76 -1.13
CA ARG A 14 -16.25 -35.64 -0.36
C ARG A 14 -17.53 -35.05 -0.96
N CYS A 15 -17.57 -34.84 -2.27
CA CYS A 15 -18.73 -34.26 -2.97
C CYS A 15 -19.47 -35.23 -3.88
N LYS A 16 -18.96 -36.46 -4.05
CA LYS A 16 -19.50 -37.50 -4.93
C LYS A 16 -19.60 -37.10 -6.41
N GLN A 17 -19.07 -35.93 -6.77
CA GLN A 17 -18.90 -35.49 -8.16
C GLN A 17 -17.68 -36.20 -8.75
N TYR A 18 -17.77 -36.50 -10.04
CA TYR A 18 -16.63 -37.04 -10.77
C TYR A 18 -15.84 -35.92 -11.44
N GLY A 19 -14.52 -36.08 -11.57
CA GLY A 19 -13.62 -35.15 -12.27
C GLY A 19 -12.48 -34.59 -11.40
N HIS A 20 -12.53 -34.75 -10.08
CA HIS A 20 -11.48 -34.31 -9.16
C HIS A 20 -11.32 -35.29 -7.98
N ARG A 21 -10.20 -35.23 -7.28
CA ARG A 21 -9.89 -36.01 -6.08
C ARG A 21 -10.33 -35.27 -4.80
N THR A 22 -10.47 -36.03 -3.73
CA THR A 22 -10.69 -35.47 -2.40
C THR A 22 -9.48 -34.63 -1.98
N GLY A 23 -9.66 -33.31 -1.89
CA GLY A 23 -8.59 -32.35 -1.56
C GLY A 23 -8.23 -31.37 -2.68
N ASP A 24 -8.74 -31.59 -3.90
CA ASP A 24 -8.52 -30.67 -5.00
C ASP A 24 -9.31 -29.37 -4.80
N ARG A 25 -8.74 -28.26 -5.28
CA ARG A 25 -9.37 -26.92 -5.20
C ARG A 25 -10.67 -26.83 -5.98
N GLU A 26 -10.89 -27.74 -6.92
CA GLU A 26 -12.10 -27.85 -7.73
C GLU A 26 -13.29 -28.48 -6.97
N CYS A 27 -13.04 -29.05 -5.78
CA CYS A 27 -14.12 -29.59 -4.98
C CYS A 27 -15.05 -28.47 -4.49
N PRO A 28 -16.36 -28.55 -4.73
CA PRO A 28 -17.31 -27.54 -4.24
C PRO A 28 -17.26 -27.35 -2.73
N TYR A 29 -16.92 -28.39 -1.98
CA TYR A 29 -16.75 -28.32 -0.53
C TYR A 29 -15.42 -27.70 -0.09
N PHE A 30 -14.45 -27.54 -1.00
CA PHE A 30 -13.25 -26.78 -0.74
C PHE A 30 -13.51 -25.27 -0.87
N ILE A 31 -14.25 -24.85 -1.91
CA ILE A 31 -14.55 -23.42 -2.17
C ILE A 31 -15.74 -22.94 -1.32
N LYS A 32 -16.81 -23.74 -1.22
CA LYS A 32 -18.12 -23.38 -0.65
C LYS A 32 -18.44 -24.12 0.66
N GLY A 33 -17.52 -24.95 1.16
CA GLY A 33 -17.73 -25.74 2.38
C GLY A 33 -17.41 -24.99 3.68
N ASN A 34 -17.53 -25.71 4.81
CA ASN A 34 -17.26 -25.20 6.15
C ASN A 34 -15.74 -25.00 6.35
N GLN A 35 -15.25 -23.82 5.96
CA GLN A 35 -13.83 -23.45 6.05
C GLN A 35 -13.24 -23.63 7.45
N LYS A 36 -14.05 -23.51 8.52
CA LYS A 36 -13.57 -23.71 9.88
C LYS A 36 -13.15 -25.16 10.15
N ILE A 37 -13.96 -26.11 9.67
CA ILE A 37 -13.63 -27.55 9.79
C ILE A 37 -12.43 -27.88 8.91
N GLU A 38 -12.34 -27.29 7.72
CA GLU A 38 -11.20 -27.54 6.85
C GLU A 38 -9.91 -26.93 7.38
N GLN A 39 -9.96 -25.74 7.97
CA GLN A 39 -8.83 -25.12 8.65
C GLN A 39 -8.38 -25.94 9.85
N PHE A 40 -9.31 -26.48 10.63
CA PHE A 40 -9.00 -27.40 11.73
C PHE A 40 -8.29 -28.65 11.22
N ARG A 41 -8.81 -29.23 10.14
CA ARG A 41 -8.23 -30.41 9.50
C ARG A 41 -6.81 -30.14 9.00
N VAL A 42 -6.61 -29.06 8.25
CA VAL A 42 -5.28 -28.65 7.77
C VAL A 42 -4.33 -28.40 8.94
N ALA A 43 -4.78 -27.71 9.99
CA ALA A 43 -3.93 -27.40 11.15
C ALA A 43 -3.48 -28.64 11.95
N HIS A 44 -4.26 -29.73 11.91
CA HIS A 44 -3.96 -30.97 12.64
C HIS A 44 -3.34 -32.07 11.77
N GLU A 45 -3.66 -32.12 10.48
CA GLU A 45 -3.11 -33.09 9.53
C GLU A 45 -1.75 -32.64 8.97
N ASP A 46 -1.46 -31.33 8.91
CA ASP A 46 -0.20 -30.79 8.40
C ASP A 46 0.80 -30.48 9.55
N PRO A 47 1.88 -31.27 9.70
CA PRO A 47 2.90 -31.02 10.72
C PRO A 47 3.68 -29.72 10.50
N MET A 48 3.65 -29.14 9.29
CA MET A 48 4.33 -27.88 8.96
C MET A 48 3.45 -26.65 9.18
N TYR A 49 2.16 -26.81 9.49
CA TYR A 49 1.22 -25.70 9.57
C TYR A 49 1.64 -24.64 10.60
N GLY A 50 2.14 -25.05 11.75
CA GLY A 50 2.66 -24.14 12.78
C GLY A 50 3.81 -23.27 12.27
N LEU A 51 4.81 -23.90 11.65
CA LEU A 51 6.02 -23.22 11.15
C LEU A 51 5.71 -22.26 10.00
N LEU A 52 4.82 -22.64 9.09
CA LEU A 52 4.39 -21.78 7.97
C LEU A 52 3.60 -20.56 8.47
N LYS A 53 2.75 -20.76 9.48
CA LYS A 53 1.97 -19.69 10.10
C LYS A 53 2.86 -18.71 10.86
N GLU A 54 3.86 -19.20 11.58
CA GLU A 54 4.85 -18.37 12.28
C GLU A 54 5.66 -17.52 11.31
N LYS A 55 6.24 -18.11 10.26
CA LYS A 55 6.96 -17.36 9.22
C LYS A 55 6.11 -16.26 8.58
N ALA A 56 4.86 -16.57 8.24
CA ALA A 56 3.95 -15.57 7.69
C ALA A 56 3.64 -14.43 8.67
N ASN A 57 3.64 -14.68 9.97
CA ASN A 57 3.46 -13.65 10.98
C ASN A 57 4.73 -12.81 11.16
N GLU A 58 5.90 -13.43 11.15
CA GLU A 58 7.20 -12.74 11.20
C GLU A 58 7.38 -11.81 10.00
N GLU A 59 7.10 -12.27 8.78
CA GLU A 59 7.15 -11.44 7.58
C GLU A 59 6.21 -10.23 7.67
N LYS A 60 4.98 -10.43 8.17
CA LYS A 60 4.04 -9.33 8.41
C LYS A 60 4.56 -8.37 9.45
N GLN A 61 5.13 -8.85 10.55
CA GLN A 61 5.70 -8.00 11.60
C GLN A 61 6.89 -7.19 11.08
N MET A 62 7.79 -7.80 10.30
CA MET A 62 8.90 -7.10 9.64
C MET A 62 8.40 -6.01 8.70
N ARG A 63 7.37 -6.30 7.89
CA ARG A 63 6.74 -5.31 7.02
C ARG A 63 6.11 -4.16 7.81
N ILE A 64 5.44 -4.47 8.92
CA ILE A 64 4.88 -3.46 9.82
C ILE A 64 5.98 -2.59 10.42
N GLN A 65 7.09 -3.19 10.87
CA GLN A 65 8.23 -2.45 11.42
C GLN A 65 8.87 -1.52 10.38
N GLN A 66 9.05 -1.99 9.13
CA GLN A 66 9.54 -1.16 8.03
C GLN A 66 8.62 0.03 7.76
N LEU A 67 7.31 -0.19 7.73
CA LEU A 67 6.32 0.87 7.55
C LEU A 67 6.33 1.87 8.70
N LYS A 68 6.43 1.39 9.95
CA LYS A 68 6.57 2.24 11.13
C LYS A 68 7.81 3.12 11.05
N LYS A 69 8.96 2.55 10.68
CA LYS A 69 10.19 3.31 10.50
C LYS A 69 10.07 4.40 9.43
N LEU A 70 9.46 4.09 8.28
CA LEU A 70 9.20 5.09 7.23
C LEU A 70 8.28 6.23 7.71
N LEU A 71 7.28 5.91 8.53
CA LEU A 71 6.41 6.92 9.14
C LEU A 71 7.15 7.76 10.17
N GLU A 72 7.96 7.14 11.04
CA GLU A 72 8.77 7.83 12.05
C GLU A 72 9.81 8.76 11.41
N ASP A 73 10.55 8.29 10.40
CA ASP A 73 11.52 9.10 9.65
C ASP A 73 10.84 10.29 8.95
N SER A 74 9.60 10.14 8.47
CA SER A 74 8.81 11.24 7.88
C SER A 74 8.29 12.26 8.90
N THR A 75 8.25 11.89 10.19
CA THR A 75 7.80 12.77 11.29
C THR A 75 8.95 13.34 12.13
N SER A 76 10.13 12.72 12.06
CA SER A 76 11.35 13.12 12.78
C SER A 76 12.01 14.35 12.14
N GLU A 77 11.71 14.65 10.87
CA GLU A 77 12.13 15.88 10.20
C GLU A 77 11.33 17.14 10.61
N ASP A 78 10.55 17.09 11.70
CA ASP A 78 9.83 18.25 12.24
C ASP A 78 10.09 18.52 13.74
N SER A 79 11.18 17.97 14.32
CA SER A 79 11.58 18.35 15.68
C SER A 79 13.10 18.54 15.81
N SER A 80 13.50 19.82 15.87
CA SER A 80 14.82 20.42 16.15
C SER A 80 15.77 20.84 14.98
N ASP A 81 15.36 21.96 14.38
CA ASP A 81 16.12 23.17 13.97
C ASP A 81 16.94 23.23 12.66
N SER A 82 16.33 23.82 11.63
CA SER A 82 16.99 24.67 10.60
C SER A 82 16.00 25.66 9.97
N SER A 83 15.19 26.35 10.79
CA SER A 83 14.13 27.27 10.30
C SER A 83 14.62 28.71 10.04
N ASN A 84 15.80 28.90 9.45
CA ASN A 84 16.29 30.24 9.10
C ASN A 84 16.62 30.47 7.61
N ASP A 85 16.78 29.45 6.75
CA ASP A 85 17.08 29.67 5.32
C ASP A 85 15.83 30.04 4.49
N SER A 86 14.68 29.44 4.81
CA SER A 86 13.40 29.68 4.12
C SER A 86 12.78 31.04 4.48
N ARG A 87 12.96 31.50 5.73
CA ARG A 87 12.57 32.85 6.18
C ARG A 87 13.42 33.94 5.53
N GLU A 88 14.73 33.74 5.38
CA GLU A 88 15.63 34.66 4.65
C GLU A 88 15.22 34.78 3.17
N LYS A 89 14.99 33.67 2.46
CA LYS A 89 14.52 33.69 1.06
C LYS A 89 13.17 34.41 0.90
N SER A 90 12.22 34.19 1.80
CA SER A 90 10.92 34.86 1.78
C SER A 90 11.03 36.37 2.07
N LYS A 91 11.81 36.75 3.10
CA LYS A 91 12.10 38.16 3.43
C LYS A 91 12.83 38.86 2.28
N LYS A 92 13.81 38.21 1.65
CA LYS A 92 14.57 38.74 0.50
C LYS A 92 13.69 38.89 -0.75
N LYS A 93 12.79 37.93 -1.04
CA LYS A 93 11.77 38.06 -2.10
C LYS A 93 10.80 39.21 -1.83
N LYS A 94 10.32 39.38 -0.59
CA LYS A 94 9.41 40.48 -0.21
C LYS A 94 10.11 41.85 -0.36
N LYS A 95 11.34 41.99 0.13
CA LYS A 95 12.17 43.21 0.00
C LYS A 95 12.47 43.56 -1.47
N LYS A 96 12.66 42.55 -2.34
CA LYS A 96 12.85 42.74 -3.81
C LYS A 96 11.55 43.19 -4.50
N LYS A 97 10.39 42.66 -4.09
CA LYS A 97 9.06 43.06 -4.59
C LYS A 97 8.71 44.51 -4.21
N ASP A 98 9.00 44.91 -2.97
CA ASP A 98 8.76 46.29 -2.51
C ASP A 98 9.69 47.31 -3.16
N LYS A 99 10.98 46.99 -3.37
CA LYS A 99 11.88 47.84 -4.17
C LYS A 99 11.38 48.02 -5.61
N LYS A 100 10.82 46.97 -6.24
CA LYS A 100 10.27 47.04 -7.61
C LYS A 100 8.99 47.90 -7.67
N LYS A 101 8.12 47.83 -6.65
CA LYS A 101 6.95 48.72 -6.52
C LYS A 101 7.35 50.19 -6.30
N LYS A 102 8.34 50.47 -5.44
CA LYS A 102 8.81 51.83 -5.18
C LYS A 102 9.47 52.48 -6.41
N LYS A 103 10.22 51.70 -7.22
CA LYS A 103 10.76 52.16 -8.52
C LYS A 103 9.65 52.45 -9.55
N LYS A 104 8.60 51.64 -9.62
CA LYS A 104 7.45 51.90 -10.52
C LYS A 104 6.69 53.18 -10.12
N LYS A 105 6.44 53.42 -8.83
CA LYS A 105 5.81 54.66 -8.35
C LYS A 105 6.64 55.91 -8.69
N ARG A 106 7.96 55.86 -8.50
CA ARG A 106 8.86 56.98 -8.87
C ARG A 106 8.91 57.24 -10.38
N LYS A 107 8.79 56.20 -11.21
CA LYS A 107 8.75 56.34 -12.69
C LYS A 107 7.41 56.88 -13.21
N SER A 108 6.34 56.72 -12.43
CA SER A 108 5.03 57.33 -12.70
C SER A 108 4.97 58.79 -12.28
N SER A 109 5.62 59.17 -11.17
CA SER A 109 5.62 60.57 -10.71
C SER A 109 6.46 61.50 -11.59
N HIS A 110 7.46 60.96 -12.30
CA HIS A 110 8.29 61.73 -13.24
C HIS A 110 7.68 61.86 -14.64
N ARG A 111 6.56 61.17 -14.93
CA ARG A 111 5.82 61.30 -16.20
C ARG A 111 4.69 62.32 -16.12
N ASN A 112 4.30 62.73 -14.91
CA ASN A 112 3.25 63.72 -14.68
C ASN A 112 3.81 65.14 -14.47
N SER A 113 5.10 65.35 -14.69
CA SER A 113 5.77 66.65 -14.58
C SER A 113 6.25 67.21 -15.93
N ASP A 114 5.99 66.51 -17.05
CA ASP A 114 6.26 66.97 -18.43
C ASP A 114 4.92 67.14 -19.19
N SER A 115 3.98 67.84 -18.57
CA SER A 115 2.73 68.28 -19.20
C SER A 115 2.36 69.65 -18.65
N ASP A 116 3.18 70.63 -18.99
CA ASP A 116 2.84 72.05 -19.16
C ASP A 116 3.55 72.55 -20.43
#